data_AF-A0A2H0G7N1-F1
#
_entry.id   AF-A0A2H0G7N1-F1
#
_cell.length_a   1.000
_cell.length_b   1.000
_cell.length_c   1.000
_cell.angle_alpha   90.00
_cell.angle_beta   90.00
_cell.angle_gamma   90.00
#
_symmetry.space_group_name_H-M   'P 1'
#
loop_
_entity.id
_entity.type
_entity.pdbx_description
1 polymer ?
#
loop_
_entity_poly.entity_id
_entity_poly.type
_entity_poly.pdbx_seq_one_letter_code
_entity_poly.pdbx_strand_id
1 'polypeptide(L)'
;MSHEFSRRALPGLANGGRAGLHFVALVAAILAAAIPATAGTTIANTKHNLTPSGPGTFKAPETTGLCVFCHTPHNASPTRALWNRALSGATYTLYTSTTLKATLDQPTGSSRLCLSCHDGTLAMGTLRNANNGVQPTLGVLTGTALLGTNLSDDHPISFLYDSALVASRGELANPSSLPNTVKLDQNNQMQCTSCHDAHEDRHPNFMRMDTRYGALCLSCHTPTGWSGTTHATSLATWNGVGTSPWPASASPTSTVADNACDSCHRPHTAGQGKSLLAQSGEVANCTVCHSGTVATKNIQAEFGKIYYHPIENFADWTHTPKEDMTLAPPRHVTCADCHNAHAANASPASAPNVPGPLLGSRGISQAGLTVPSAAFEYEVCYKCHGLSSAATAGLTRKDNIRNARLLFDPVNPSYHPVAAVGKNASIQNFMPGYTASSRIACSSCHNNDTSGGPAGTHGSSFQPIIKGQYLTDQTVNDPPLLAYALCFKCHASAPYLADVPGKFPHALHVVTNKESCAACHDAHGSRQYPHLINFMLYDRNGTPVVTPSTVQHRLEYNNGQCYLMCHGVNHEPSTYPYP
;
A
#
# COMPACT_ATOMS: atom_id res chain seq x y z
N MET A 1 -37.86 14.35 52.93
CA MET A 1 -36.91 15.15 53.72
C MET A 1 -36.31 16.18 52.76
N SER A 2 -37.02 17.28 52.44
CA SER A 2 -37.06 18.57 53.19
C SER A 2 -35.64 19.04 53.55
N HIS A 3 -35.12 20.18 53.05
CA HIS A 3 -35.68 21.52 53.13
C HIS A 3 -35.18 22.50 52.05
N GLU A 4 -36.10 23.37 51.63
CA GLU A 4 -35.93 24.68 50.98
C GLU A 4 -35.48 25.80 51.96
N PHE A 5 -35.32 27.01 51.38
CA PHE A 5 -35.33 28.40 51.93
C PHE A 5 -33.98 29.13 51.76
N SER A 6 -33.86 30.39 51.30
CA SER A 6 -34.83 31.43 50.93
C SER A 6 -34.15 32.57 50.14
N ARG A 7 -34.96 33.37 49.43
CA ARG A 7 -34.63 34.63 48.73
C ARG A 7 -34.63 35.87 49.66
N ARG A 8 -33.92 36.94 49.27
CA ARG A 8 -34.26 38.40 49.30
C ARG A 8 -32.98 39.21 48.95
N ALA A 9 -32.84 40.08 47.94
CA ALA A 9 -33.57 41.28 47.46
C ALA A 9 -32.89 42.62 47.89
N LEU A 10 -32.21 43.27 46.91
CA LEU A 10 -32.00 44.71 46.52
C LEU A 10 -32.12 45.86 47.55
N PRO A 11 -31.35 46.99 47.44
CA PRO A 11 -31.46 48.05 46.39
C PRO A 11 -30.07 48.56 45.90
N GLY A 12 -29.83 49.41 44.87
CA GLY A 12 -30.60 50.41 44.13
C GLY A 12 -29.93 51.80 44.27
N LEU A 13 -29.53 52.43 43.13
CA LEU A 13 -29.17 53.87 42.91
C LEU A 13 -27.77 54.35 43.38
N ALA A 14 -27.00 55.24 42.74
CA ALA A 14 -27.13 56.05 41.52
C ALA A 14 -25.76 56.65 41.08
N ASN A 15 -25.70 57.04 39.79
CA ASN A 15 -24.84 57.98 39.06
C ASN A 15 -23.69 58.76 39.75
N GLY A 16 -22.56 58.87 39.02
CA GLY A 16 -21.74 60.08 39.03
C GLY A 16 -20.34 59.91 38.43
N GLY A 17 -20.01 60.71 37.40
CA GLY A 17 -18.63 61.15 37.16
C GLY A 17 -17.86 60.55 35.99
N ARG A 18 -18.18 61.00 34.77
CA ARG A 18 -17.22 61.06 33.65
C ARG A 18 -16.17 62.12 33.96
N ALA A 19 -14.89 61.74 34.11
CA ALA A 19 -13.69 62.51 33.73
C ALA A 19 -12.47 61.88 34.42
N GLY A 20 -11.56 61.27 33.66
CA GLY A 20 -10.27 60.83 34.24
C GLY A 20 -9.53 59.72 33.49
N LEU A 21 -10.14 59.08 32.49
CA LEU A 21 -9.57 57.88 31.85
C LEU A 21 -9.02 58.10 30.42
N HIS A 22 -8.63 59.33 30.07
CA HIS A 22 -8.08 59.63 28.74
C HIS A 22 -6.60 60.04 28.71
N PHE A 23 -5.94 60.20 29.87
CA PHE A 23 -4.55 60.69 29.89
C PHE A 23 -3.49 59.60 30.13
N VAL A 24 -3.87 58.41 30.61
CA VAL A 24 -2.91 57.30 30.85
C VAL A 24 -2.80 56.36 29.64
N ALA A 25 -3.80 56.31 28.75
CA ALA A 25 -3.80 55.47 27.57
C ALA A 25 -2.95 56.02 26.40
N LEU A 26 -2.64 57.33 26.39
CA LEU A 26 -1.93 57.96 25.27
C LEU A 26 -0.40 57.88 25.41
N VAL A 27 0.13 57.68 26.62
CA VAL A 27 1.60 57.62 26.87
C VAL A 27 2.15 56.19 26.77
N ALA A 28 1.32 55.16 27.02
CA ALA A 28 1.70 53.77 26.79
C ALA A 28 1.70 53.36 25.30
N ALA A 29 1.02 54.14 24.43
CA ALA A 29 0.95 53.88 22.99
C ALA A 29 2.14 54.46 22.18
N ILE A 30 2.94 55.35 22.78
CA ILE A 30 4.06 56.02 22.10
C ILE A 30 5.43 55.39 22.46
N LEU A 31 5.46 54.48 23.44
CA LEU A 31 6.65 53.69 23.80
C LEU A 31 6.63 52.25 23.28
N ALA A 32 5.74 51.93 22.33
CA ALA A 32 5.96 50.81 21.41
C ALA A 32 6.91 51.29 20.31
N ALA A 33 8.17 51.55 20.70
CA ALA A 33 9.25 51.75 19.75
C ALA A 33 9.22 50.56 18.79
N ALA A 34 9.05 50.87 17.51
CA ALA A 34 9.17 49.92 16.42
C ALA A 34 10.44 49.10 16.64
N ILE A 35 10.29 47.85 17.08
CA ILE A 35 11.32 46.85 16.87
C ILE A 35 11.33 46.72 15.35
N PRO A 36 12.38 47.15 14.63
CA PRO A 36 12.47 46.82 13.23
C PRO A 36 12.46 45.29 13.20
N ALA A 37 11.41 44.70 12.64
CA ALA A 37 11.46 43.31 12.24
C ALA A 37 12.62 43.24 11.25
N THR A 38 13.79 42.84 11.73
CA THR A 38 14.92 42.52 10.88
C THR A 38 14.50 41.27 10.11
N ALA A 39 13.83 41.45 8.98
CA ALA A 39 13.88 40.51 7.88
C ALA A 39 15.31 40.54 7.30
N GLY A 40 16.30 40.26 8.16
CA GLY A 40 17.66 40.00 7.75
C GLY A 40 17.68 38.61 7.16
N THR A 41 18.33 38.46 6.01
CA THR A 41 18.53 37.16 5.38
C THR A 41 19.22 36.23 6.39
N THR A 42 18.52 35.19 6.83
CA THR A 42 19.08 34.13 7.69
C THR A 42 20.12 33.27 6.97
N ILE A 43 20.34 33.53 5.67
CA ILE A 43 21.29 32.82 4.82
C ILE A 43 22.70 32.76 5.42
N ALA A 44 23.12 33.77 6.19
CA ALA A 44 24.41 33.77 6.90
C ALA A 44 24.58 32.56 7.85
N ASN A 45 23.47 32.04 8.38
CA ASN A 45 23.44 30.90 9.31
C ASN A 45 23.14 29.57 8.60
N THR A 46 22.99 29.57 7.28
CA THR A 46 22.69 28.36 6.50
C THR A 46 23.97 27.73 5.93
N LYS A 47 23.89 26.48 5.47
CA LYS A 47 24.97 25.87 4.65
C LYS A 47 25.17 26.55 3.29
N HIS A 48 24.27 27.45 2.86
CA HIS A 48 24.48 28.29 1.68
C HIS A 48 25.36 29.51 1.97
N ASN A 49 25.74 29.78 3.23
CA ASN A 49 26.87 30.66 3.52
C ASN A 49 28.17 29.95 3.18
N LEU A 50 28.66 30.16 1.95
CA LEU A 50 29.90 29.58 1.45
C LEU A 50 31.13 30.43 1.80
N THR A 51 30.98 31.48 2.60
CA THR A 51 32.11 32.27 3.10
C THR A 51 32.84 31.52 4.22
N PRO A 52 34.05 31.94 4.61
CA PRO A 52 34.78 31.32 5.74
C PRO A 52 33.98 31.26 7.05
N SER A 53 33.06 32.22 7.25
CA SER A 53 32.20 32.31 8.43
C SER A 53 31.01 31.35 8.44
N GLY A 54 30.74 30.66 7.33
CA GLY A 54 29.61 29.78 7.19
C GLY A 54 29.69 28.52 8.06
N PRO A 55 28.53 27.96 8.47
CA PRO A 55 28.45 26.75 9.29
C PRO A 55 28.74 25.47 8.49
N GLY A 56 28.73 25.53 7.15
CA GLY A 56 29.04 24.40 6.28
C GLY A 56 30.53 24.04 6.26
N THR A 57 30.82 22.78 5.95
CA THR A 57 32.20 22.30 5.70
C THR A 57 32.67 22.61 4.28
N PHE A 58 31.73 22.81 3.35
CA PHE A 58 32.00 23.17 1.97
C PHE A 58 31.93 24.70 1.80
N LYS A 59 33.07 25.37 1.97
CA LYS A 59 33.17 26.84 1.95
C LYS A 59 34.46 27.31 1.30
N ALA A 60 34.39 28.48 0.69
CA ALA A 60 35.56 29.15 0.13
C ALA A 60 36.50 29.60 1.26
N PRO A 61 37.82 29.40 1.14
CA PRO A 61 38.79 29.92 2.11
C PRO A 61 38.95 31.44 2.03
N GLU A 62 38.60 32.08 0.90
CA GLU A 62 38.74 33.51 0.69
C GLU A 62 37.57 34.32 1.25
N THR A 63 37.86 35.52 1.76
CA THR A 63 36.81 36.46 2.20
C THR A 63 36.04 36.97 0.98
N THR A 64 34.84 36.44 0.81
CA THR A 64 33.96 36.71 -0.32
C THR A 64 32.61 37.21 0.22
N GLY A 65 31.89 38.04 -0.54
CA GLY A 65 30.55 38.47 -0.12
C GLY A 65 29.57 37.30 -0.08
N LEU A 66 28.73 37.25 0.95
CA LEU A 66 27.77 36.17 1.21
C LEU A 66 26.88 35.86 -0.01
N CYS A 67 26.31 36.90 -0.62
CA CYS A 67 25.37 36.73 -1.72
C CYS A 67 26.04 36.46 -3.07
N VAL A 68 27.36 36.70 -3.22
CA VAL A 68 27.98 36.73 -4.57
C VAL A 68 28.03 35.35 -5.23
N PHE A 69 27.93 34.29 -4.44
CA PHE A 69 27.88 32.92 -4.96
C PHE A 69 26.60 32.64 -5.76
N CYS A 70 25.54 33.42 -5.53
CA CYS A 70 24.25 33.26 -6.17
C CYS A 70 23.87 34.51 -6.96
N HIS A 71 24.05 35.70 -6.38
CA HIS A 71 23.60 36.97 -6.94
C HIS A 71 24.73 37.85 -7.41
N THR A 72 24.54 38.49 -8.56
CA THR A 72 25.52 39.42 -9.07
C THR A 72 25.47 40.73 -8.28
N PRO A 73 26.60 41.23 -7.74
CA PRO A 73 26.62 42.53 -7.06
C PRO A 73 26.24 43.68 -8.01
N HIS A 74 25.73 44.79 -7.46
CA HIS A 74 25.23 45.92 -8.26
C HIS A 74 26.25 46.40 -9.31
N ASN A 75 25.72 46.83 -10.47
CA ASN A 75 26.40 47.24 -11.71
C ASN A 75 26.58 46.17 -12.80
N ALA A 76 25.82 45.07 -12.76
CA ALA A 76 25.63 44.22 -13.94
C ALA A 76 24.65 44.83 -14.94
N SER A 77 25.00 44.76 -16.23
CA SER A 77 24.16 45.24 -17.34
C SER A 77 22.70 44.76 -17.20
N PRO A 78 21.69 45.64 -17.37
CA PRO A 78 20.28 45.35 -17.11
C PRO A 78 19.66 44.26 -18.03
N THR A 79 20.46 43.66 -18.92
CA THR A 79 20.03 42.63 -19.86
C THR A 79 20.51 41.22 -19.51
N ARG A 80 21.32 41.01 -18.45
CA ARG A 80 21.79 39.67 -18.03
C ARG A 80 21.56 39.41 -16.54
N ALA A 81 20.87 38.29 -16.31
CA ALA A 81 20.46 37.65 -15.07
C ALA A 81 21.16 38.11 -13.77
N LEU A 82 20.34 38.37 -12.75
CA LEU A 82 20.71 38.52 -11.34
C LEU A 82 21.38 37.27 -10.72
N TRP A 83 21.76 36.28 -11.52
CA TRP A 83 22.40 35.03 -11.12
C TRP A 83 23.88 35.01 -11.49
N ASN A 84 24.75 34.96 -10.49
CA ASN A 84 26.19 35.15 -10.66
C ASN A 84 26.94 33.89 -11.08
N ARG A 85 26.27 32.85 -11.57
CA ARG A 85 26.92 31.61 -12.01
C ARG A 85 26.58 31.28 -13.46
N ALA A 86 27.52 30.62 -14.14
CA ALA A 86 27.23 29.95 -15.39
C ALA A 86 26.20 28.84 -15.16
N LEU A 87 25.33 28.61 -16.13
CA LEU A 87 24.39 27.49 -16.10
C LEU A 87 25.01 26.34 -16.88
N SER A 88 24.82 25.11 -16.40
CA SER A 88 25.28 23.93 -17.11
C SER A 88 24.66 23.83 -18.50
N GLY A 89 25.45 23.34 -19.46
CA GLY A 89 24.97 22.92 -20.78
C GLY A 89 24.51 21.46 -20.80
N ALA A 90 24.55 20.77 -19.65
CA ALA A 90 24.16 19.37 -19.57
C ALA A 90 22.67 19.16 -19.87
N THR A 91 22.39 18.04 -20.51
CA THR A 91 21.04 17.50 -20.62
C THR A 91 20.80 16.58 -19.44
N TYR A 92 19.69 16.79 -18.72
CA TYR A 92 19.32 16.01 -17.55
C TYR A 92 18.49 14.80 -17.95
N THR A 93 18.74 13.66 -17.33
CA THR A 93 17.85 12.50 -17.38
C THR A 93 16.67 12.79 -16.47
N LEU A 94 15.46 12.86 -17.01
CA LEU A 94 14.27 13.24 -16.23
C LEU A 94 13.56 12.02 -15.64
N TYR A 95 12.82 12.26 -14.57
CA TYR A 95 11.90 11.29 -13.97
C TYR A 95 10.92 10.74 -15.00
N THR A 96 10.72 9.42 -14.97
CA THR A 96 9.69 8.75 -15.77
C THR A 96 8.97 7.73 -14.91
N SER A 97 7.65 7.63 -15.12
CA SER A 97 6.81 6.64 -14.44
C SER A 97 5.62 6.31 -15.32
N THR A 98 5.12 5.08 -15.23
CA THR A 98 3.87 4.71 -15.90
C THR A 98 2.70 5.56 -15.43
N THR A 99 2.80 6.14 -14.22
CA THR A 99 1.74 6.93 -13.60
C THR A 99 1.90 8.45 -13.75
N LEU A 100 3.03 8.92 -14.31
CA LEU A 100 3.27 10.33 -14.59
C LEU A 100 2.28 10.85 -15.63
N LYS A 101 1.70 12.02 -15.36
CA LYS A 101 0.77 12.73 -16.25
C LYS A 101 1.29 14.08 -16.72
N ALA A 102 2.18 14.69 -15.95
CA ALA A 102 2.82 15.93 -16.32
C ALA A 102 3.77 15.72 -17.52
N THR A 103 3.81 16.70 -18.41
CA THR A 103 4.86 16.81 -19.42
C THR A 103 6.07 17.48 -18.78
N LEU A 104 7.21 16.81 -18.81
CA LEU A 104 8.45 17.32 -18.21
C LEU A 104 9.34 17.90 -19.30
N ASP A 105 9.82 19.11 -19.07
CA ASP A 105 10.87 19.75 -19.86
C ASP A 105 12.20 19.74 -19.12
N GLN A 106 13.30 20.03 -19.83
CA GLN A 106 14.59 20.23 -19.20
C GLN A 106 14.52 21.34 -18.13
N PRO A 107 15.29 21.26 -17.03
CA PRO A 107 15.19 22.21 -15.94
C PRO A 107 15.26 23.68 -16.39
N THR A 108 14.26 24.45 -15.97
CA THR A 108 14.05 25.87 -16.26
C THR A 108 14.06 26.70 -14.98
N GLY A 109 13.84 28.01 -15.11
CA GLY A 109 13.53 28.88 -13.99
C GLY A 109 14.52 28.79 -12.83
N SER A 110 14.00 28.83 -11.59
CA SER A 110 14.84 28.74 -10.39
C SER A 110 15.50 27.38 -10.21
N SER A 111 14.87 26.29 -10.66
CA SER A 111 15.49 24.96 -10.55
C SER A 111 16.81 24.88 -11.32
N ARG A 112 16.86 25.47 -12.53
CA ARG A 112 18.10 25.55 -13.31
C ARG A 112 19.20 26.36 -12.60
N LEU A 113 18.81 27.37 -11.81
CA LEU A 113 19.75 28.14 -11.00
C LEU A 113 20.31 27.29 -9.86
N CYS A 114 19.45 26.58 -9.11
CA CYS A 114 19.86 25.65 -8.06
C CYS A 114 20.81 24.57 -8.62
N LEU A 115 20.45 23.97 -9.74
CA LEU A 115 21.25 22.93 -10.38
C LEU A 115 22.63 23.43 -10.85
N SER A 116 22.83 24.72 -11.11
CA SER A 116 24.18 25.27 -11.39
C SER A 116 25.21 25.08 -10.25
N CYS A 117 24.76 24.67 -9.07
CA CYS A 117 25.58 24.16 -7.97
C CYS A 117 25.34 22.67 -7.72
N HIS A 118 24.07 22.25 -7.70
CA HIS A 118 23.65 20.93 -7.23
C HIS A 118 23.78 19.81 -8.27
N ASP A 119 24.07 20.13 -9.53
CA ASP A 119 24.33 19.13 -10.58
C ASP A 119 25.79 18.66 -10.65
N GLY A 120 26.69 19.31 -9.92
CA GLY A 120 28.12 18.96 -9.86
C GLY A 120 28.90 19.16 -11.16
N THR A 121 28.35 19.82 -12.17
CA THR A 121 29.00 20.00 -13.48
C THR A 121 29.97 21.18 -13.51
N LEU A 122 29.78 22.16 -12.62
CA LEU A 122 30.58 23.37 -12.54
C LEU A 122 31.10 23.60 -11.12
N ALA A 123 32.36 24.01 -11.01
CA ALA A 123 32.95 24.39 -9.73
C ALA A 123 32.17 25.55 -9.09
N MET A 124 31.95 25.49 -7.77
CA MET A 124 31.18 26.50 -7.03
C MET A 124 31.91 27.85 -6.92
N GLY A 125 33.22 27.84 -7.13
CA GLY A 125 34.05 29.05 -7.26
C GLY A 125 33.87 29.80 -8.58
N THR A 126 33.27 29.20 -9.61
CA THR A 126 33.16 29.82 -10.94
C THR A 126 32.01 30.82 -11.02
N LEU A 127 32.30 32.07 -10.64
CA LEU A 127 31.39 33.20 -10.67
C LEU A 127 31.50 33.98 -12.00
N ARG A 128 30.37 34.47 -12.51
CA ARG A 128 30.31 35.39 -13.65
C ARG A 128 30.97 36.73 -13.33
N ASN A 129 30.71 37.26 -12.13
CA ASN A 129 31.29 38.51 -11.64
C ASN A 129 31.91 38.23 -10.27
N ALA A 130 33.20 37.92 -10.27
CA ALA A 130 33.97 37.67 -9.06
C ALA A 130 34.49 38.98 -8.45
N ASN A 131 34.68 39.00 -7.14
CA ASN A 131 35.21 40.17 -6.44
C ASN A 131 36.64 40.46 -6.92
N ASN A 132 36.91 41.66 -7.43
CA ASN A 132 38.20 42.05 -8.02
C ASN A 132 38.73 41.09 -9.12
N GLY A 133 37.84 40.35 -9.79
CA GLY A 133 38.23 39.38 -10.83
C GLY A 133 38.84 38.07 -10.32
N VAL A 134 38.91 37.86 -9.00
CA VAL A 134 39.48 36.65 -8.39
C VAL A 134 38.38 35.67 -8.03
N GLN A 135 38.39 34.49 -8.67
CA GLN A 135 37.44 33.41 -8.39
C GLN A 135 37.76 32.75 -7.04
N PRO A 136 36.78 32.53 -6.16
CA PRO A 136 36.99 31.77 -4.93
C PRO A 136 37.45 30.34 -5.22
N THR A 137 38.34 29.79 -4.39
CA THR A 137 38.84 28.42 -4.54
C THR A 137 37.81 27.44 -3.96
N LEU A 138 36.83 27.06 -4.77
CA LEU A 138 35.79 26.13 -4.37
C LEU A 138 35.43 25.18 -5.53
N GLY A 139 35.61 23.88 -5.30
CA GLY A 139 35.41 22.83 -6.30
C GLY A 139 33.94 22.55 -6.62
N VAL A 140 33.68 21.40 -7.26
CA VAL A 140 32.31 20.91 -7.48
C VAL A 140 31.69 20.43 -6.16
N LEU A 141 30.37 20.56 -6.03
CA LEU A 141 29.63 20.08 -4.87
C LEU A 141 29.77 18.56 -4.73
N THR A 142 29.86 18.07 -3.49
CA THR A 142 29.94 16.63 -3.17
C THR A 142 28.97 16.26 -2.05
N GLY A 143 28.81 14.96 -1.82
CA GLY A 143 27.95 14.43 -0.75
C GLY A 143 26.47 14.46 -1.09
N THR A 144 25.62 14.42 -0.06
CA THR A 144 24.16 14.22 -0.22
C THR A 144 23.41 15.39 -0.85
N ALA A 145 24.06 16.55 -0.99
CA ALA A 145 23.49 17.72 -1.67
C ALA A 145 23.74 17.69 -3.19
N LEU A 146 24.61 16.80 -3.68
CA LEU A 146 24.85 16.61 -5.12
C LEU A 146 23.75 15.73 -5.70
N LEU A 147 22.86 16.32 -6.50
CA LEU A 147 21.84 15.59 -7.27
C LEU A 147 22.43 15.02 -8.56
N GLY A 148 23.36 15.75 -9.18
CA GLY A 148 23.91 15.38 -10.47
C GLY A 148 23.00 15.75 -11.65
N THR A 149 23.29 15.18 -12.82
CA THR A 149 22.50 15.38 -14.04
C THR A 149 21.46 14.28 -14.27
N ASN A 150 21.44 13.24 -13.43
CA ASN A 150 20.41 12.22 -13.44
C ASN A 150 19.36 12.56 -12.39
N LEU A 151 18.18 13.00 -12.83
CA LEU A 151 17.04 13.35 -11.99
C LEU A 151 15.93 12.29 -12.08
N SER A 152 16.26 11.07 -12.50
CA SER A 152 15.25 10.01 -12.71
C SER A 152 14.71 9.41 -11.41
N ASP A 153 15.37 9.66 -10.30
CA ASP A 153 15.03 9.27 -8.93
C ASP A 153 14.73 10.48 -8.02
N ASP A 154 14.47 11.63 -8.64
CA ASP A 154 14.05 12.86 -7.99
C ASP A 154 12.60 13.20 -8.34
N HIS A 155 11.93 13.91 -7.41
CA HIS A 155 10.61 14.45 -7.65
C HIS A 155 10.65 15.43 -8.83
N PRO A 156 9.73 15.31 -9.81
CA PRO A 156 9.72 16.17 -10.98
C PRO A 156 9.68 17.66 -10.63
N ILE A 157 10.36 18.46 -11.45
CA ILE A 157 10.44 19.92 -11.40
C ILE A 157 10.35 20.48 -12.83
N SER A 158 10.17 21.79 -12.95
CA SER A 158 10.10 22.53 -14.22
C SER A 158 8.97 22.06 -15.15
N PHE A 159 7.82 21.68 -14.57
CA PHE A 159 6.61 21.33 -15.31
C PHE A 159 5.44 22.22 -14.88
N LEU A 160 4.49 22.44 -15.80
CA LEU A 160 3.29 23.21 -15.53
C LEU A 160 2.38 22.48 -14.52
N TYR A 161 2.08 23.12 -13.40
CA TYR A 161 1.14 22.63 -12.40
C TYR A 161 -0.14 23.46 -12.46
N ASP A 162 -1.14 22.99 -13.21
CA ASP A 162 -2.39 23.71 -13.47
C ASP A 162 -3.63 22.84 -13.20
N SER A 163 -4.82 23.44 -13.36
CA SER A 163 -6.09 22.73 -13.15
C SER A 163 -6.32 21.59 -14.13
N ALA A 164 -5.72 21.64 -15.33
CA ALA A 164 -5.84 20.57 -16.32
C ALA A 164 -5.05 19.33 -15.89
N LEU A 165 -3.83 19.52 -15.38
CA LEU A 165 -3.03 18.45 -14.79
C LEU A 165 -3.78 17.83 -13.60
N VAL A 166 -4.33 18.67 -12.71
CA VAL A 166 -5.13 18.21 -11.56
C VAL A 166 -6.30 17.34 -12.00
N ALA A 167 -7.10 17.79 -12.96
CA ALA A 167 -8.22 17.02 -13.50
C ALA A 167 -7.78 15.70 -14.16
N SER A 168 -6.64 15.70 -14.85
CA SER A 168 -6.10 14.51 -15.52
C SER A 168 -5.56 13.44 -14.57
N ARG A 169 -5.11 13.85 -13.38
CA ARG A 169 -4.50 12.97 -12.38
C ARG A 169 -5.49 12.54 -11.29
N GLY A 170 -6.41 13.41 -10.88
CA GLY A 170 -7.47 13.14 -9.91
C GLY A 170 -7.06 13.13 -8.43
N GLU A 171 -5.75 13.14 -8.13
CA GLU A 171 -5.21 13.09 -6.76
C GLU A 171 -4.22 14.24 -6.48
N LEU A 172 -4.51 15.41 -7.05
CA LEU A 172 -3.74 16.64 -6.85
C LEU A 172 -4.63 17.75 -6.31
N ALA A 173 -4.07 18.62 -5.48
CA ALA A 173 -4.73 19.84 -5.03
C ALA A 173 -4.78 20.87 -6.18
N ASN A 174 -5.78 21.76 -6.17
CA ASN A 174 -5.83 22.84 -7.15
C ASN A 174 -4.70 23.86 -6.86
N PRO A 175 -4.01 24.40 -7.88
CA PRO A 175 -2.98 25.43 -7.68
C PRO A 175 -3.44 26.62 -6.82
N SER A 176 -4.72 27.03 -6.94
CA SER A 176 -5.30 28.13 -6.16
C SER A 176 -5.51 27.81 -4.68
N SER A 177 -5.46 26.53 -4.30
CA SER A 177 -5.60 26.05 -2.92
C SER A 177 -4.26 25.78 -2.22
N LEU A 178 -3.14 25.96 -2.93
CA LEU A 178 -1.82 25.81 -2.33
C LEU A 178 -1.61 26.87 -1.22
N PRO A 179 -0.99 26.49 -0.09
CA PRO A 179 -0.70 27.45 0.97
C PRO A 179 0.28 28.51 0.48
N ASN A 180 0.19 29.74 1.00
CA ASN A 180 1.07 30.85 0.60
C ASN A 180 2.58 30.57 0.76
N THR A 181 2.95 29.59 1.57
CA THR A 181 4.34 29.13 1.75
C THR A 181 4.85 28.32 0.55
N VAL A 182 3.98 27.61 -0.17
CA VAL A 182 4.30 26.80 -1.34
C VAL A 182 3.87 27.56 -2.58
N LYS A 183 4.82 27.97 -3.42
CA LYS A 183 4.55 28.80 -4.60
C LYS A 183 5.08 28.16 -5.87
N LEU A 184 4.26 28.20 -6.90
CA LEU A 184 4.69 27.99 -8.27
C LEU A 184 5.42 29.25 -8.77
N ASP A 185 6.22 29.10 -9.82
CA ASP A 185 6.86 30.25 -10.45
C ASP A 185 5.88 31.11 -11.27
N GLN A 186 6.38 32.16 -11.90
CA GLN A 186 5.58 33.10 -12.69
C GLN A 186 4.91 32.46 -13.92
N ASN A 187 5.38 31.29 -14.35
CA ASN A 187 4.82 30.51 -15.45
C ASN A 187 3.93 29.36 -14.94
N ASN A 188 3.55 29.37 -13.66
CA ASN A 188 2.84 28.30 -12.97
C ASN A 188 3.57 26.95 -12.99
N GLN A 189 4.91 26.96 -13.07
CA GLN A 189 5.69 25.74 -13.00
C GLN A 189 6.07 25.40 -11.55
N MET A 190 6.06 24.10 -11.24
CA MET A 190 6.64 23.56 -10.02
C MET A 190 8.17 23.66 -10.11
N GLN A 191 8.82 24.27 -9.13
CA GLN A 191 10.28 24.46 -9.12
C GLN A 191 10.87 23.97 -7.79
N CYS A 192 12.20 23.90 -7.68
CA CYS A 192 12.87 23.60 -6.40
C CYS A 192 12.43 24.58 -5.30
N THR A 193 12.15 25.83 -5.68
CA THR A 193 11.71 26.90 -4.76
C THR A 193 10.28 26.72 -4.24
N SER A 194 9.49 25.81 -4.83
CA SER A 194 8.17 25.43 -4.33
C SER A 194 8.29 24.63 -3.03
N CYS A 195 9.38 23.88 -2.85
CA CYS A 195 9.65 23.09 -1.65
C CYS A 195 10.72 23.73 -0.74
N HIS A 196 11.72 24.39 -1.32
CA HIS A 196 12.87 24.96 -0.61
C HIS A 196 12.91 26.50 -0.65
N ASP A 197 13.51 27.10 0.36
CA ASP A 197 13.93 28.50 0.37
C ASP A 197 15.39 28.64 0.85
N ALA A 198 16.30 28.87 -0.10
CA ALA A 198 17.73 28.99 0.19
C ALA A 198 18.09 30.16 1.13
N HIS A 199 17.15 31.09 1.42
CA HIS A 199 17.41 32.24 2.29
C HIS A 199 17.07 32.00 3.77
N GLU A 200 16.41 30.89 4.10
CA GLU A 200 15.97 30.58 5.46
C GLU A 200 16.34 29.18 5.95
N ASP A 201 16.60 29.08 7.26
CA ASP A 201 16.92 27.82 7.95
C ASP A 201 15.89 27.50 9.04
N ARG A 202 14.63 27.89 8.83
CA ARG A 202 13.56 27.66 9.81
C ARG A 202 13.20 26.19 9.96
N HIS A 203 13.40 25.42 8.88
CA HIS A 203 13.15 23.99 8.82
C HIS A 203 14.38 23.29 8.23
N PRO A 204 14.69 22.05 8.65
CA PRO A 204 15.79 21.27 8.09
C PRO A 204 15.74 21.23 6.56
N ASN A 205 16.89 21.19 5.89
CA ASN A 205 16.98 21.20 4.42
C ASN A 205 16.33 22.43 3.74
N PHE A 206 16.18 23.53 4.47
CA PHE A 206 15.62 24.78 3.94
C PHE A 206 14.18 24.64 3.44
N MET A 207 13.39 23.75 4.05
CA MET A 207 12.01 23.53 3.63
C MET A 207 11.14 24.77 3.89
N ARG A 208 10.22 25.07 2.98
CA ARG A 208 9.25 26.18 3.08
C ARG A 208 8.29 26.05 4.26
N MET A 209 8.16 24.86 4.83
CA MET A 209 7.29 24.53 5.95
C MET A 209 7.75 23.23 6.63
N ASP A 210 7.19 22.95 7.81
CA ASP A 210 7.34 21.67 8.48
C ASP A 210 6.81 20.53 7.59
N THR A 211 7.55 19.42 7.52
CA THR A 211 7.21 18.25 6.70
C THR A 211 6.55 17.14 7.51
N ARG A 212 6.50 17.25 8.85
CA ARG A 212 5.85 16.25 9.71
C ARG A 212 4.41 16.00 9.29
N TYR A 213 3.97 14.76 9.46
CA TYR A 213 2.64 14.30 9.03
C TYR A 213 2.40 14.44 7.52
N GLY A 214 3.46 14.61 6.72
CA GLY A 214 3.39 14.79 5.28
C GLY A 214 2.83 16.14 4.88
N ALA A 215 2.88 17.16 5.75
CA ALA A 215 2.19 18.44 5.55
C ALA A 215 2.55 19.12 4.22
N LEU A 216 3.82 19.08 3.81
CA LEU A 216 4.22 19.60 2.50
C LEU A 216 3.65 18.76 1.35
N CYS A 217 3.81 17.43 1.40
CA CYS A 217 3.34 16.56 0.33
C CYS A 217 1.83 16.67 0.14
N LEU A 218 1.09 16.72 1.24
CA LEU A 218 -0.38 16.84 1.27
C LEU A 218 -0.90 18.23 0.87
N SER A 219 -0.02 19.22 0.72
CA SER A 219 -0.39 20.50 0.11
C SER A 219 -0.65 20.36 -1.40
N CYS A 220 -0.01 19.39 -2.06
CA CYS A 220 -0.10 19.17 -3.51
C CYS A 220 -0.74 17.82 -3.87
N HIS A 221 -0.51 16.77 -3.07
CA HIS A 221 -1.00 15.42 -3.31
C HIS A 221 -2.19 15.12 -2.40
N THR A 222 -3.28 14.65 -2.99
CA THR A 222 -4.50 14.29 -2.27
C THR A 222 -4.84 12.82 -2.53
N PRO A 223 -3.98 11.88 -2.06
CA PRO A 223 -4.20 10.45 -2.29
C PRO A 223 -5.54 10.00 -1.69
N THR A 224 -6.31 9.27 -2.49
CA THR A 224 -7.66 8.86 -2.11
C THR A 224 -7.60 7.93 -0.89
N GLY A 225 -8.32 8.30 0.17
CA GLY A 225 -8.43 7.47 1.38
C GLY A 225 -7.34 7.70 2.43
N TRP A 226 -6.35 8.57 2.20
CA TRP A 226 -5.21 8.75 3.10
C TRP A 226 -5.59 9.18 4.52
N SER A 227 -6.59 10.05 4.63
CA SER A 227 -7.09 10.51 5.93
C SER A 227 -7.68 9.33 6.71
N GLY A 228 -7.08 9.03 7.86
CA GLY A 228 -7.53 7.93 8.74
C GLY A 228 -6.97 6.54 8.40
N THR A 229 -6.03 6.43 7.46
CA THR A 229 -5.29 5.17 7.27
C THR A 229 -4.41 4.85 8.47
N THR A 230 -4.08 3.56 8.64
CA THR A 230 -3.13 3.16 9.67
C THR A 230 -1.76 3.84 9.46
N HIS A 231 -1.31 4.05 8.23
CA HIS A 231 -0.03 4.73 7.97
C HIS A 231 -0.07 6.22 8.29
N ALA A 232 -1.19 6.89 8.06
CA ALA A 232 -1.35 8.31 8.39
C ALA A 232 -1.46 8.59 9.90
N THR A 233 -1.90 7.61 10.70
CA THR A 233 -2.23 7.83 12.13
C THR A 233 -1.41 6.96 13.09
N SER A 234 -0.53 6.08 12.60
CA SER A 234 0.21 5.15 13.46
C SER A 234 1.28 5.85 14.29
N LEU A 235 1.20 5.65 15.60
CA LEU A 235 2.22 6.08 16.57
C LEU A 235 3.35 5.05 16.74
N ALA A 236 3.43 4.02 15.89
CA ALA A 236 4.48 3.02 15.98
C ALA A 236 5.84 3.62 15.64
N THR A 237 6.85 3.29 16.44
CA THR A 237 8.25 3.66 16.24
C THR A 237 9.07 2.45 15.84
N TRP A 238 10.23 2.69 15.24
CA TRP A 238 11.22 1.65 15.00
C TRP A 238 11.85 1.20 16.32
N ASN A 239 11.95 -0.11 16.52
CA ASN A 239 12.46 -0.70 17.75
C ASN A 239 14.00 -0.71 17.86
N GLY A 240 14.72 -0.13 16.90
CA GLY A 240 16.18 -0.08 16.89
C GLY A 240 16.87 -1.32 16.29
N VAL A 241 16.12 -2.30 15.79
CA VAL A 241 16.66 -3.53 15.21
C VAL A 241 16.65 -3.49 13.68
N GLY A 242 17.78 -3.84 13.06
CA GLY A 242 17.92 -3.89 11.60
C GLY A 242 18.21 -2.54 10.97
N THR A 243 17.79 -2.35 9.72
CA THR A 243 17.91 -1.07 9.01
C THR A 243 16.81 -0.13 9.48
N SER A 244 17.16 1.10 9.84
CA SER A 244 16.18 2.13 10.15
C SER A 244 15.33 2.43 8.91
N PRO A 245 13.98 2.43 9.02
CA PRO A 245 13.10 2.80 7.91
C PRO A 245 13.01 4.31 7.68
N TRP A 246 13.56 5.12 8.58
CA TRP A 246 13.35 6.55 8.61
C TRP A 246 14.33 7.31 7.72
N PRO A 247 13.94 8.50 7.19
CA PRO A 247 14.89 9.37 6.52
C PRO A 247 15.98 9.82 7.50
N ALA A 248 17.18 10.12 7.00
CA ALA A 248 18.33 10.47 7.85
C ALA A 248 18.10 11.70 8.74
N SER A 249 17.15 12.58 8.37
CA SER A 249 16.76 13.76 9.14
C SER A 249 15.72 13.48 10.23
N ALA A 250 15.14 12.28 10.28
CA ALA A 250 14.12 11.93 11.27
C ALA A 250 14.73 11.76 12.67
N SER A 251 13.95 12.14 13.68
CA SER A 251 14.26 11.80 15.08
C SER A 251 14.23 10.28 15.26
N PRO A 252 15.08 9.69 16.13
CA PRO A 252 14.96 8.29 16.54
C PRO A 252 13.58 7.93 17.12
N THR A 253 12.87 8.91 17.68
CA THR A 253 11.52 8.76 18.25
C THR A 253 10.40 9.01 17.24
N SER A 254 10.72 9.20 15.95
CA SER A 254 9.70 9.47 14.93
C SER A 254 8.80 8.26 14.77
N THR A 255 7.51 8.53 14.69
CA THR A 255 6.49 7.53 14.40
C THR A 255 6.27 7.40 12.89
N VAL A 256 5.58 6.34 12.48
CA VAL A 256 5.10 6.20 11.08
C VAL A 256 4.28 7.44 10.67
N ALA A 257 3.41 7.94 11.55
CA ALA A 257 2.61 9.13 11.28
C ALA A 257 3.47 10.41 11.17
N ASP A 258 4.50 10.58 12.00
CA ASP A 258 5.35 11.77 11.93
C ASP A 258 6.08 11.86 10.58
N ASN A 259 6.61 10.73 10.09
CA ASN A 259 7.28 10.65 8.79
C ASN A 259 6.28 10.60 7.61
N ALA A 260 5.08 10.05 7.83
CA ALA A 260 4.00 9.95 6.85
C ALA A 260 4.48 9.45 5.48
N CYS A 261 4.37 10.29 4.45
CA CYS A 261 4.79 9.99 3.08
C CYS A 261 6.26 9.60 2.99
N ASP A 262 7.14 10.23 3.79
CA ASP A 262 8.58 9.97 3.80
C ASP A 262 8.95 8.63 4.46
N SER A 263 7.98 7.93 5.07
CA SER A 263 8.16 6.53 5.50
C SER A 263 8.33 5.58 4.31
N CYS A 264 7.81 5.95 3.14
CA CYS A 264 7.75 5.09 1.96
C CYS A 264 8.33 5.75 0.72
N HIS A 265 8.16 7.06 0.58
CA HIS A 265 8.62 7.82 -0.56
C HIS A 265 9.88 8.61 -0.23
N ARG A 266 10.70 8.85 -1.25
CA ARG A 266 11.89 9.66 -1.12
C ARG A 266 11.97 10.65 -2.29
N PRO A 267 11.81 11.97 -2.03
CA PRO A 267 11.77 12.98 -3.09
C PRO A 267 13.09 13.16 -3.84
N HIS A 268 14.22 12.82 -3.22
CA HIS A 268 15.54 12.98 -3.83
C HIS A 268 16.39 11.74 -3.59
N THR A 269 17.07 11.28 -4.64
CA THR A 269 17.90 10.07 -4.61
C THR A 269 17.12 8.83 -4.14
N ALA A 270 15.93 8.60 -4.70
CA ALA A 270 15.08 7.49 -4.32
C ALA A 270 15.75 6.14 -4.61
N GLY A 271 15.60 5.16 -3.69
CA GLY A 271 16.13 3.81 -3.89
C GLY A 271 15.51 3.11 -5.11
N GLN A 272 14.24 3.39 -5.38
CA GLN A 272 13.58 3.03 -6.62
C GLN A 272 13.04 4.30 -7.28
N GLY A 273 13.70 4.71 -8.38
CA GLY A 273 13.42 5.99 -9.03
C GLY A 273 12.00 6.10 -9.60
N LYS A 274 11.53 5.13 -10.39
CA LYS A 274 10.25 5.19 -11.14
C LYS A 274 8.97 5.35 -10.30
N SER A 275 9.05 5.07 -9.01
CA SER A 275 7.97 5.16 -8.02
C SER A 275 8.36 6.02 -6.82
N LEU A 276 9.56 6.63 -6.85
CA LEU A 276 10.17 7.40 -5.76
C LEU A 276 10.10 6.67 -4.42
N LEU A 277 10.38 5.36 -4.39
CA LEU A 277 10.38 4.61 -3.13
C LEU A 277 11.69 4.83 -2.39
N ALA A 278 11.60 4.94 -1.06
CA ALA A 278 12.77 5.12 -0.20
C ALA A 278 13.72 3.92 -0.27
N GLN A 279 13.17 2.71 -0.40
CA GLN A 279 13.93 1.47 -0.57
C GLN A 279 14.09 1.10 -2.05
N SER A 280 14.96 0.13 -2.34
CA SER A 280 15.30 -0.31 -3.71
C SER A 280 14.13 -0.93 -4.49
N GLY A 281 13.05 -1.31 -3.81
CA GLY A 281 11.87 -1.90 -4.42
C GLY A 281 10.70 -1.94 -3.45
N GLU A 282 9.51 -2.22 -3.98
CA GLU A 282 8.24 -2.18 -3.24
C GLU A 282 8.24 -3.09 -2.02
N VAL A 283 8.65 -4.36 -2.18
CA VAL A 283 8.67 -5.33 -1.08
C VAL A 283 9.63 -4.91 0.03
N ALA A 284 10.81 -4.40 -0.31
CA ALA A 284 11.75 -3.87 0.68
C ALA A 284 11.16 -2.66 1.42
N ASN A 285 10.43 -1.81 0.68
CA ASN A 285 9.76 -0.63 1.22
C ASN A 285 8.67 -0.98 2.25
N CYS A 286 8.01 -2.12 2.10
CA CYS A 286 7.04 -2.61 3.07
C CYS A 286 7.71 -3.39 4.21
N THR A 287 8.62 -4.33 3.88
CA THR A 287 9.18 -5.28 4.86
C THR A 287 10.19 -4.65 5.81
N VAL A 288 10.78 -3.49 5.48
CA VAL A 288 11.61 -2.72 6.44
C VAL A 288 10.85 -2.39 7.74
N CYS A 289 9.52 -2.24 7.67
CA CYS A 289 8.64 -2.02 8.82
C CYS A 289 7.82 -3.28 9.20
N HIS A 290 7.36 -4.04 8.20
CA HIS A 290 6.48 -5.22 8.38
C HIS A 290 7.24 -6.53 8.69
N SER A 291 8.47 -6.42 9.17
CA SER A 291 9.34 -7.51 9.64
C SER A 291 9.29 -7.73 11.15
N GLY A 292 8.40 -7.04 11.86
CA GLY A 292 8.36 -7.03 13.33
C GLY A 292 9.22 -5.92 13.97
N THR A 293 9.86 -5.06 13.17
CA THR A 293 10.72 -3.96 13.62
C THR A 293 9.95 -2.67 13.92
N VAL A 294 8.81 -2.46 13.24
CA VAL A 294 7.87 -1.36 13.47
C VAL A 294 6.46 -1.91 13.67
N ALA A 295 5.99 -2.74 12.73
CA ALA A 295 4.71 -3.42 12.87
C ALA A 295 4.79 -4.49 13.96
N THR A 296 3.72 -4.66 14.73
CA THR A 296 3.66 -5.67 15.82
C THR A 296 3.66 -7.11 15.31
N LYS A 297 3.21 -7.34 14.08
CA LYS A 297 3.19 -8.64 13.42
C LYS A 297 4.29 -8.70 12.36
N ASN A 298 5.04 -9.79 12.34
CA ASN A 298 6.09 -10.05 11.36
C ASN A 298 5.48 -10.76 10.14
N ILE A 299 5.05 -9.99 9.15
CA ILE A 299 4.52 -10.53 7.90
C ILE A 299 5.66 -11.06 7.02
N GLN A 300 6.85 -10.47 7.09
CA GLN A 300 8.02 -10.93 6.31
C GLN A 300 8.33 -12.42 6.56
N ALA A 301 8.21 -12.88 7.80
CA ALA A 301 8.44 -14.29 8.16
C ALA A 301 7.47 -15.27 7.47
N GLU A 302 6.27 -14.82 7.10
CA GLU A 302 5.27 -15.70 6.46
C GLU A 302 5.68 -16.11 5.05
N PHE A 303 6.48 -15.29 4.37
CA PHE A 303 7.04 -15.61 3.05
C PHE A 303 8.22 -16.59 3.10
N GLY A 304 8.63 -17.03 4.29
CA GLY A 304 9.57 -18.14 4.48
C GLY A 304 8.90 -19.51 4.66
N LYS A 305 7.56 -19.58 4.63
CA LYS A 305 6.81 -20.84 4.75
C LYS A 305 6.87 -21.65 3.45
N ILE A 306 6.46 -22.92 3.50
CA ILE A 306 6.52 -23.82 2.34
C ILE A 306 5.59 -23.35 1.21
N TYR A 307 4.40 -22.87 1.56
CA TYR A 307 3.42 -22.37 0.60
C TYR A 307 3.11 -20.92 0.87
N TYR A 308 3.34 -20.05 -0.12
CA TYR A 308 3.22 -18.61 0.03
C TYR A 308 3.03 -17.95 -1.34
N HIS A 309 2.60 -16.69 -1.34
CA HIS A 309 2.61 -15.87 -2.55
C HIS A 309 4.04 -15.38 -2.80
N PRO A 310 4.69 -15.72 -3.92
CA PRO A 310 6.11 -15.46 -4.13
C PRO A 310 6.35 -13.99 -4.48
N ILE A 311 6.69 -13.19 -3.46
CA ILE A 311 6.92 -11.75 -3.60
C ILE A 311 8.38 -11.42 -3.93
N GLU A 312 9.29 -12.39 -3.82
CA GLU A 312 10.75 -12.22 -3.86
C GLU A 312 11.36 -12.37 -5.27
N ASN A 313 10.58 -12.77 -6.26
CA ASN A 313 11.10 -13.10 -7.59
C ASN A 313 11.18 -11.85 -8.49
N PHE A 314 12.10 -10.94 -8.14
CA PHE A 314 12.21 -9.57 -8.71
C PHE A 314 13.01 -9.45 -10.01
N ALA A 315 13.76 -10.47 -10.42
CA ALA A 315 14.74 -10.32 -11.50
C ALA A 315 14.08 -9.97 -12.85
N ASP A 316 12.83 -10.40 -13.05
CA ASP A 316 12.16 -10.28 -14.34
C ASP A 316 10.92 -9.37 -14.32
N TRP A 317 10.33 -9.05 -13.16
CA TRP A 317 9.02 -8.37 -13.08
C TRP A 317 8.90 -7.40 -11.90
N THR A 318 8.35 -6.21 -12.16
CA THR A 318 8.07 -5.19 -11.15
C THR A 318 6.62 -4.75 -11.29
N HIS A 319 5.87 -4.73 -10.17
CA HIS A 319 4.50 -4.24 -10.18
C HIS A 319 4.46 -2.79 -10.68
N THR A 320 3.65 -2.55 -11.70
CA THR A 320 3.31 -1.20 -12.12
C THR A 320 1.84 -0.90 -11.80
N PRO A 321 1.52 0.29 -11.27
CA PRO A 321 0.14 0.62 -10.93
C PRO A 321 -0.83 0.60 -12.13
N LYS A 322 -0.34 0.59 -13.37
CA LYS A 322 -1.16 0.53 -14.59
C LYS A 322 -1.25 -0.87 -15.21
N GLU A 323 -0.77 -1.91 -14.55
CA GLU A 323 -0.95 -3.28 -15.01
C GLU A 323 -2.43 -3.61 -15.24
N ASP A 324 -2.70 -4.23 -16.37
CA ASP A 324 -4.02 -4.74 -16.73
C ASP A 324 -3.98 -6.27 -16.77
N MET A 325 -4.51 -6.88 -15.72
CA MET A 325 -4.53 -8.34 -15.59
C MET A 325 -5.46 -9.02 -16.61
N THR A 326 -6.39 -8.28 -17.25
CA THR A 326 -7.27 -8.82 -18.30
C THR A 326 -6.51 -9.16 -19.58
N LEU A 327 -5.31 -8.60 -19.76
CA LEU A 327 -4.41 -8.90 -20.88
C LEU A 327 -3.54 -10.14 -20.63
N ALA A 328 -3.76 -10.85 -19.51
CA ALA A 328 -3.03 -12.04 -19.11
C ALA A 328 -1.48 -11.88 -19.14
N PRO A 329 -0.92 -10.84 -18.48
CA PRO A 329 0.53 -10.69 -18.37
C PRO A 329 1.14 -11.88 -17.59
N PRO A 330 2.47 -12.09 -17.69
CA PRO A 330 3.18 -13.00 -16.81
C PRO A 330 2.82 -12.74 -15.34
N ARG A 331 2.45 -13.80 -14.63
CA ARG A 331 1.97 -13.69 -13.25
C ARG A 331 3.13 -13.37 -12.31
N HIS A 332 3.02 -12.25 -11.61
CA HIS A 332 3.84 -11.88 -10.47
C HIS A 332 2.91 -11.38 -9.35
N VAL A 333 3.46 -11.10 -8.17
CA VAL A 333 2.70 -10.53 -7.05
C VAL A 333 3.60 -9.68 -6.17
N THR A 334 3.11 -8.51 -5.78
CA THR A 334 3.71 -7.67 -4.73
C THR A 334 2.68 -7.30 -3.65
N CYS A 335 3.05 -6.45 -2.70
CA CYS A 335 2.14 -6.02 -1.64
C CYS A 335 0.99 -5.16 -2.20
N ALA A 336 1.30 -4.27 -3.13
CA ALA A 336 0.38 -3.33 -3.78
C ALA A 336 -0.62 -4.01 -4.72
N ASP A 337 -0.38 -5.27 -5.09
CA ASP A 337 -1.36 -6.06 -5.84
C ASP A 337 -2.62 -6.39 -5.02
N CYS A 338 -2.47 -6.52 -3.71
CA CYS A 338 -3.57 -6.84 -2.79
C CYS A 338 -3.95 -5.65 -1.92
N HIS A 339 -3.00 -4.79 -1.57
CA HIS A 339 -3.18 -3.70 -0.63
C HIS A 339 -3.08 -2.34 -1.31
N ASN A 340 -3.86 -1.37 -0.80
CA ASN A 340 -3.63 0.02 -1.09
C ASN A 340 -3.08 0.71 0.16
N ALA A 341 -1.77 0.99 0.20
CA ALA A 341 -1.12 1.60 1.36
C ALA A 341 -1.71 2.98 1.74
N HIS A 342 -2.34 3.67 0.77
CA HIS A 342 -3.01 4.95 0.96
C HIS A 342 -4.47 4.84 1.43
N ALA A 343 -5.02 3.64 1.60
CA ALA A 343 -6.38 3.43 2.07
C ALA A 343 -6.50 2.35 3.17
N ALA A 344 -5.49 1.49 3.29
CA ALA A 344 -5.47 0.38 4.24
C ALA A 344 -5.59 0.86 5.69
N ASN A 345 -6.47 0.21 6.43
CA ASN A 345 -6.76 0.54 7.82
C ASN A 345 -7.15 -0.71 8.64
N ALA A 346 -7.43 -0.51 9.93
CA ALA A 346 -7.77 -1.59 10.86
C ALA A 346 -9.26 -1.92 10.94
N SER A 347 -10.11 -1.35 10.07
CA SER A 347 -11.55 -1.57 10.13
C SER A 347 -11.90 -3.03 9.90
N PRO A 348 -12.67 -3.68 10.79
CA PRO A 348 -13.14 -5.03 10.57
C PRO A 348 -14.20 -5.05 9.46
N ALA A 349 -14.36 -6.21 8.82
CA ALA A 349 -15.45 -6.46 7.89
C ALA A 349 -16.03 -7.85 8.13
N SER A 350 -17.34 -7.98 7.96
CA SER A 350 -18.01 -9.27 7.90
C SER A 350 -17.90 -9.83 6.49
N ALA A 351 -17.59 -11.13 6.39
CA ALA A 351 -17.49 -11.79 5.11
C ALA A 351 -18.79 -11.61 4.29
N PRO A 352 -18.68 -11.31 2.98
CA PRO A 352 -17.46 -11.26 2.17
C PRO A 352 -16.99 -9.83 1.86
N ASN A 353 -17.47 -8.84 2.60
CA ASN A 353 -17.07 -7.44 2.39
C ASN A 353 -15.56 -7.30 2.53
N VAL A 354 -14.96 -6.39 1.75
CA VAL A 354 -13.53 -6.11 1.82
C VAL A 354 -13.14 -5.68 3.24
N PRO A 355 -12.13 -6.32 3.88
CA PRO A 355 -11.62 -5.90 5.17
C PRO A 355 -10.71 -4.67 5.03
N GLY A 356 -10.52 -3.92 6.12
CA GLY A 356 -9.71 -2.70 6.17
C GLY A 356 -8.32 -2.80 5.52
N PRO A 357 -7.55 -3.91 5.68
CA PRO A 357 -6.26 -4.06 5.01
C PRO A 357 -6.34 -4.09 3.48
N LEU A 358 -7.47 -4.50 2.89
CA LEU A 358 -7.69 -4.58 1.44
C LEU A 358 -8.51 -3.39 0.90
N LEU A 359 -8.85 -2.43 1.75
CA LEU A 359 -9.66 -1.28 1.36
C LEU A 359 -8.95 -0.45 0.29
N GLY A 360 -9.71 0.01 -0.71
CA GLY A 360 -9.18 0.84 -1.79
C GLY A 360 -8.39 0.07 -2.85
N SER A 361 -8.27 -1.25 -2.72
CA SER A 361 -7.67 -2.10 -3.77
C SER A 361 -8.62 -2.27 -4.95
N ARG A 362 -8.07 -2.29 -6.16
CA ARG A 362 -8.80 -2.64 -7.38
C ARG A 362 -9.18 -4.13 -7.35
N GLY A 363 -10.17 -4.52 -8.15
CA GLY A 363 -10.61 -5.91 -8.23
C GLY A 363 -11.18 -6.30 -9.57
N ILE A 364 -11.61 -7.55 -9.66
CA ILE A 364 -12.41 -8.11 -10.75
C ILE A 364 -13.72 -8.62 -10.16
N SER A 365 -14.84 -8.09 -10.63
CA SER A 365 -16.18 -8.50 -10.19
C SER A 365 -16.50 -9.96 -10.58
N GLN A 366 -17.59 -10.52 -10.02
CA GLN A 366 -18.11 -11.83 -10.44
C GLN A 366 -18.42 -11.89 -11.94
N ALA A 367 -18.83 -10.76 -12.54
CA ALA A 367 -19.06 -10.64 -13.98
C ALA A 367 -17.76 -10.65 -14.82
N GLY A 368 -16.59 -10.59 -14.19
CA GLY A 368 -15.29 -10.55 -14.87
C GLY A 368 -14.86 -9.14 -15.31
N LEU A 369 -15.54 -8.11 -14.80
CA LEU A 369 -15.24 -6.71 -15.11
C LEU A 369 -14.31 -6.09 -14.06
N THR A 370 -13.36 -5.27 -14.50
CA THR A 370 -12.50 -4.48 -13.62
C THR A 370 -13.32 -3.51 -12.79
N VAL A 371 -13.08 -3.51 -11.47
CA VAL A 371 -13.65 -2.54 -10.53
C VAL A 371 -12.55 -1.66 -9.95
N PRO A 372 -12.72 -0.32 -9.92
CA PRO A 372 -11.70 0.60 -9.43
C PRO A 372 -11.48 0.48 -7.92
N SER A 373 -12.48 0.01 -7.18
CA SER A 373 -12.37 -0.32 -5.77
C SER A 373 -13.24 -1.56 -5.48
N ALA A 374 -12.64 -2.60 -4.91
CA ALA A 374 -13.31 -3.83 -4.55
C ALA A 374 -14.26 -3.62 -3.37
N ALA A 375 -15.50 -4.08 -3.52
CA ALA A 375 -16.49 -4.11 -2.45
C ALA A 375 -16.42 -5.42 -1.66
N PHE A 376 -15.98 -6.50 -2.32
CA PHE A 376 -15.89 -7.83 -1.72
C PHE A 376 -14.47 -8.41 -1.84
N GLU A 377 -14.03 -9.16 -0.81
CA GLU A 377 -12.68 -9.71 -0.73
C GLU A 377 -12.31 -10.55 -1.96
N TYR A 378 -13.26 -11.35 -2.45
CA TYR A 378 -13.03 -12.20 -3.62
C TYR A 378 -12.70 -11.41 -4.89
N GLU A 379 -13.12 -10.14 -4.99
CA GLU A 379 -12.83 -9.32 -6.17
C GLU A 379 -11.33 -8.98 -6.26
N VAL A 380 -10.68 -8.78 -5.12
CA VAL A 380 -9.22 -8.62 -5.05
C VAL A 380 -8.54 -9.92 -5.49
N CYS A 381 -9.00 -11.06 -4.98
CA CYS A 381 -8.46 -12.38 -5.35
C CYS A 381 -8.65 -12.68 -6.85
N TYR A 382 -9.78 -12.27 -7.43
CA TYR A 382 -10.12 -12.54 -8.82
C TYR A 382 -9.23 -11.82 -9.83
N LYS A 383 -8.49 -10.76 -9.43
CA LYS A 383 -7.43 -10.17 -10.26
C LYS A 383 -6.52 -11.23 -10.87
N CYS A 384 -6.18 -12.24 -10.08
CA CYS A 384 -5.30 -13.32 -10.52
C CYS A 384 -6.04 -14.66 -10.60
N HIS A 385 -6.92 -14.98 -9.66
CA HIS A 385 -7.56 -16.29 -9.57
C HIS A 385 -8.91 -16.39 -10.30
N GLY A 386 -9.42 -15.28 -10.86
CA GLY A 386 -10.74 -15.19 -11.48
C GLY A 386 -10.75 -14.91 -12.99
N LEU A 387 -9.58 -14.61 -13.59
CA LEU A 387 -9.46 -14.31 -15.02
C LEU A 387 -9.04 -15.53 -15.84
N SER A 388 -8.05 -16.29 -15.37
CA SER A 388 -7.57 -17.50 -16.03
C SER A 388 -7.33 -18.62 -15.02
N SER A 389 -7.47 -19.87 -15.45
CA SER A 389 -7.09 -21.03 -14.65
C SER A 389 -5.63 -20.94 -14.22
N ALA A 390 -5.31 -21.42 -13.03
CA ALA A 390 -3.94 -21.54 -12.59
C ALA A 390 -3.18 -22.53 -13.50
N ALA A 391 -1.95 -22.18 -13.89
CA ALA A 391 -1.08 -23.02 -14.72
C ALA A 391 -0.27 -24.04 -13.90
N THR A 392 -0.27 -23.91 -12.57
CA THR A 392 0.46 -24.80 -11.66
C THR A 392 -0.11 -26.22 -11.70
N ALA A 393 0.68 -27.24 -11.43
CA ALA A 393 0.15 -28.58 -11.20
C ALA A 393 -0.81 -28.57 -9.99
N GLY A 394 -1.86 -29.39 -10.04
CA GLY A 394 -2.88 -29.49 -8.99
C GLY A 394 -3.71 -30.75 -9.18
N LEU A 395 -4.74 -30.91 -8.35
CA LEU A 395 -5.71 -32.00 -8.49
C LEU A 395 -6.32 -31.97 -9.89
N THR A 396 -6.39 -33.12 -10.54
CA THR A 396 -7.07 -33.24 -11.83
C THR A 396 -8.49 -33.74 -11.58
N ARG A 397 -9.49 -32.93 -11.93
CA ARG A 397 -10.91 -33.26 -11.74
C ARG A 397 -11.63 -33.53 -13.06
N LYS A 398 -12.83 -34.12 -12.99
CA LYS A 398 -13.71 -34.34 -14.16
C LYS A 398 -14.01 -33.02 -14.88
N ASP A 399 -14.46 -32.01 -14.15
CA ASP A 399 -14.45 -30.63 -14.61
C ASP A 399 -13.20 -29.94 -14.03
N ASN A 400 -12.15 -29.83 -14.84
CA ASN A 400 -10.83 -29.37 -14.39
C ASN A 400 -10.64 -27.84 -14.48
N ILE A 401 -11.71 -27.07 -14.52
CA ILE A 401 -11.63 -25.60 -14.47
C ILE A 401 -11.08 -25.18 -13.11
N ARG A 402 -10.00 -24.39 -13.11
CA ARG A 402 -9.34 -23.87 -11.89
C ARG A 402 -9.46 -22.36 -11.73
N ASN A 403 -10.41 -21.77 -12.46
CA ASN A 403 -10.78 -20.38 -12.31
C ASN A 403 -11.80 -20.25 -11.17
N ALA A 404 -11.40 -19.63 -10.06
CA ALA A 404 -12.23 -19.53 -8.86
C ALA A 404 -13.55 -18.78 -9.10
N ARG A 405 -13.54 -17.73 -9.93
CA ARG A 405 -14.74 -16.97 -10.30
C ARG A 405 -15.79 -17.86 -10.95
N LEU A 406 -15.36 -18.76 -11.85
CA LEU A 406 -16.27 -19.70 -12.52
C LEU A 406 -16.76 -20.82 -11.61
N LEU A 407 -15.97 -21.25 -10.62
CA LEU A 407 -16.39 -22.29 -9.67
C LEU A 407 -17.36 -21.75 -8.61
N PHE A 408 -17.17 -20.50 -8.17
CA PHE A 408 -18.06 -19.82 -7.22
C PHE A 408 -19.30 -19.18 -7.86
N ASP A 409 -19.51 -19.35 -9.17
CA ASP A 409 -20.60 -18.70 -9.87
C ASP A 409 -21.98 -19.13 -9.32
N PRO A 410 -22.86 -18.19 -8.92
CA PRO A 410 -24.18 -18.51 -8.41
C PRO A 410 -25.10 -19.27 -9.37
N VAL A 411 -24.77 -19.33 -10.67
CA VAL A 411 -25.46 -20.16 -11.66
C VAL A 411 -25.19 -21.65 -11.48
N ASN A 412 -24.06 -22.01 -10.85
CA ASN A 412 -23.64 -23.38 -10.67
C ASN A 412 -24.62 -24.16 -9.77
N PRO A 413 -24.82 -25.47 -10.02
CA PRO A 413 -25.62 -26.33 -9.15
C PRO A 413 -25.16 -26.34 -7.69
N SER A 414 -23.85 -26.18 -7.43
CA SER A 414 -23.34 -26.03 -6.07
C SER A 414 -22.02 -25.26 -6.00
N TYR A 415 -21.81 -24.55 -4.89
CA TYR A 415 -20.62 -23.75 -4.59
C TYR A 415 -20.57 -23.46 -3.08
N HIS A 416 -19.37 -23.21 -2.55
CA HIS A 416 -19.24 -22.61 -1.23
C HIS A 416 -19.64 -21.13 -1.27
N PRO A 417 -20.20 -20.57 -0.18
CA PRO A 417 -20.92 -19.31 -0.21
C PRO A 417 -20.01 -18.06 -0.19
N VAL A 418 -19.14 -17.93 -1.19
CA VAL A 418 -18.22 -16.79 -1.37
C VAL A 418 -18.91 -15.68 -2.15
N ALA A 419 -19.31 -15.93 -3.40
CA ALA A 419 -19.93 -14.92 -4.27
C ALA A 419 -21.44 -14.73 -4.02
N ALA A 420 -22.11 -15.71 -3.41
CA ALA A 420 -23.51 -15.65 -2.99
C ALA A 420 -23.78 -16.60 -1.81
N VAL A 421 -24.98 -16.52 -1.23
CA VAL A 421 -25.45 -17.53 -0.26
C VAL A 421 -25.57 -18.90 -0.94
N GLY A 422 -25.28 -19.98 -0.21
CA GLY A 422 -25.32 -21.34 -0.74
C GLY A 422 -26.73 -21.75 -1.21
N LYS A 423 -26.79 -22.62 -2.24
CA LYS A 423 -28.06 -23.08 -2.83
C LYS A 423 -28.92 -23.93 -1.90
N ASN A 424 -28.31 -24.72 -1.02
CA ASN A 424 -29.04 -25.61 -0.13
C ASN A 424 -29.44 -24.88 1.15
N ALA A 425 -30.63 -24.29 1.17
CA ALA A 425 -31.16 -23.58 2.34
C ALA A 425 -31.43 -24.50 3.55
N SER A 426 -31.54 -25.81 3.33
CA SER A 426 -31.85 -26.80 4.35
C SER A 426 -30.61 -27.50 4.92
N ILE A 427 -29.40 -27.11 4.51
CA ILE A 427 -28.15 -27.70 5.02
C ILE A 427 -28.01 -27.44 6.53
N GLN A 428 -27.62 -28.48 7.26
CA GLN A 428 -27.44 -28.47 8.72
C GLN A 428 -26.00 -28.81 9.09
N ASN A 429 -25.74 -29.00 10.39
CA ASN A 429 -24.45 -29.48 10.94
C ASN A 429 -23.31 -28.48 10.77
N PHE A 430 -23.58 -27.22 11.07
CA PHE A 430 -22.56 -26.19 11.13
C PHE A 430 -21.97 -26.06 12.55
N MET A 431 -20.72 -25.60 12.61
CA MET A 431 -20.13 -25.08 13.83
C MET A 431 -20.86 -23.80 14.27
N PRO A 432 -20.86 -23.46 15.58
CA PRO A 432 -21.46 -22.23 16.07
C PRO A 432 -20.97 -21.00 15.30
N GLY A 433 -21.91 -20.12 14.93
CA GLY A 433 -21.62 -18.92 14.13
C GLY A 433 -21.86 -19.08 12.62
N TYR A 434 -22.11 -20.29 12.13
CA TYR A 434 -22.46 -20.55 10.73
C TYR A 434 -23.88 -21.07 10.58
N THR A 435 -24.52 -20.68 9.48
CA THR A 435 -25.88 -21.06 9.08
C THR A 435 -25.92 -21.28 7.57
N ALA A 436 -27.02 -21.85 7.05
CA ALA A 436 -27.22 -22.00 5.61
C ALA A 436 -27.19 -20.65 4.85
N SER A 437 -27.49 -19.54 5.53
CA SER A 437 -27.44 -18.17 4.98
C SER A 437 -26.08 -17.49 5.10
N SER A 438 -25.11 -18.08 5.80
CA SER A 438 -23.80 -17.46 6.02
C SER A 438 -23.01 -17.36 4.71
N ARG A 439 -22.34 -16.22 4.50
CA ARG A 439 -21.30 -16.07 3.48
C ARG A 439 -19.92 -16.17 4.13
N ILE A 440 -18.94 -16.61 3.35
CA ILE A 440 -17.54 -16.71 3.76
C ILE A 440 -16.65 -15.93 2.81
N ALA A 441 -15.45 -15.59 3.27
CA ALA A 441 -14.44 -14.92 2.44
C ALA A 441 -13.40 -15.94 1.96
N CYS A 442 -12.61 -15.60 0.94
CA CYS A 442 -11.49 -16.44 0.51
C CYS A 442 -10.54 -16.74 1.69
N SER A 443 -10.29 -15.71 2.51
CA SER A 443 -9.47 -15.73 3.71
C SER A 443 -10.03 -16.61 4.85
N SER A 444 -11.29 -17.04 4.72
CA SER A 444 -11.89 -18.00 5.64
C SER A 444 -11.30 -19.41 5.47
N CYS A 445 -10.73 -19.73 4.31
CA CYS A 445 -10.01 -20.98 4.06
C CYS A 445 -8.51 -20.72 3.85
N HIS A 446 -8.19 -19.69 3.07
CA HIS A 446 -6.83 -19.31 2.73
C HIS A 446 -6.26 -18.31 3.72
N ASN A 447 -5.42 -18.75 4.64
CA ASN A 447 -4.87 -17.88 5.67
C ASN A 447 -3.57 -18.46 6.22
N ASN A 448 -2.91 -17.68 7.05
CA ASN A 448 -1.88 -18.13 7.96
C ASN A 448 -2.40 -19.26 8.87
N ASP A 449 -1.63 -20.33 8.99
CA ASP A 449 -1.88 -21.49 9.83
C ASP A 449 -1.41 -21.31 11.30
N THR A 450 -0.61 -20.29 11.57
CA THR A 450 -0.12 -19.96 12.91
C THR A 450 -1.18 -19.22 13.71
N SER A 451 -1.60 -19.80 14.84
CA SER A 451 -2.52 -19.13 15.77
C SER A 451 -1.94 -17.81 16.27
N GLY A 452 -2.70 -16.72 16.15
CA GLY A 452 -2.26 -15.38 16.53
C GLY A 452 -1.19 -14.77 15.60
N GLY A 453 -0.82 -15.45 14.51
CA GLY A 453 0.06 -14.92 13.47
C GLY A 453 -0.59 -13.78 12.66
N PRO A 454 0.18 -13.12 11.78
CA PRO A 454 -0.37 -12.16 10.82
C PRO A 454 -1.44 -12.82 9.94
N ALA A 455 -2.67 -12.34 10.03
CA ALA A 455 -3.77 -12.82 9.19
C ALA A 455 -3.57 -12.39 7.73
N GLY A 456 -4.04 -13.22 6.80
CA GLY A 456 -3.97 -13.01 5.35
C GLY A 456 -3.35 -14.19 4.61
N THR A 457 -3.36 -14.12 3.29
CA THR A 457 -2.91 -15.18 2.38
C THR A 457 -1.40 -15.14 2.12
N HIS A 458 -0.59 -14.62 3.06
CA HIS A 458 0.85 -14.43 2.86
C HIS A 458 1.56 -15.77 2.70
N GLY A 459 1.40 -16.65 3.69
CA GLY A 459 1.98 -17.99 3.68
C GLY A 459 1.32 -18.94 4.68
N SER A 460 1.50 -20.24 4.46
CA SER A 460 1.03 -21.33 5.31
C SER A 460 1.93 -22.55 5.18
N SER A 461 2.00 -23.36 6.23
CA SER A 461 2.60 -24.70 6.16
C SER A 461 1.72 -25.69 5.37
N PHE A 462 0.46 -25.35 5.10
CA PHE A 462 -0.50 -26.21 4.39
C PHE A 462 -0.79 -25.70 2.97
N GLN A 463 -0.77 -26.62 2.00
CA GLN A 463 -0.97 -26.37 0.59
C GLN A 463 -2.44 -26.03 0.24
N PRO A 464 -2.73 -25.10 -0.69
CA PRO A 464 -1.79 -24.24 -1.42
C PRO A 464 -1.45 -22.92 -0.72
N ILE A 465 -2.19 -22.55 0.34
CA ILE A 465 -1.93 -21.56 1.40
C ILE A 465 -3.25 -21.62 2.20
N ILE A 466 -3.41 -22.58 3.10
CA ILE A 466 -4.68 -22.80 3.83
C ILE A 466 -4.46 -22.80 5.34
N LYS A 467 -5.48 -22.37 6.10
CA LYS A 467 -5.36 -22.11 7.55
C LYS A 467 -5.51 -23.36 8.44
N GLY A 468 -5.52 -24.53 7.83
CA GLY A 468 -5.72 -25.82 8.46
C GLY A 468 -5.54 -26.93 7.44
N GLN A 469 -5.23 -28.13 7.91
CA GLN A 469 -4.94 -29.26 7.04
C GLN A 469 -6.16 -29.70 6.22
N TYR A 470 -5.90 -30.03 4.96
CA TYR A 470 -6.84 -30.64 4.01
C TYR A 470 -6.05 -31.58 3.11
N LEU A 471 -6.05 -32.88 3.45
CA LEU A 471 -5.33 -33.89 2.68
C LEU A 471 -6.13 -34.35 1.46
N THR A 472 -5.44 -34.45 0.32
CA THR A 472 -6.04 -34.68 -1.00
C THR A 472 -5.41 -35.86 -1.73
N ASP A 473 -4.65 -36.70 -1.03
CA ASP A 473 -4.03 -37.90 -1.59
C ASP A 473 -5.10 -38.98 -1.80
N GLN A 474 -4.84 -39.95 -2.69
CA GLN A 474 -5.78 -41.07 -2.94
C GLN A 474 -6.19 -41.76 -1.62
N THR A 475 -5.21 -42.05 -0.75
CA THR A 475 -5.43 -42.70 0.54
C THR A 475 -4.95 -41.80 1.67
N VAL A 476 -5.83 -41.50 2.61
CA VAL A 476 -5.55 -40.62 3.76
C VAL A 476 -5.41 -41.44 5.03
N ASN A 477 -4.18 -41.62 5.51
CA ASN A 477 -3.89 -42.42 6.70
C ASN A 477 -4.05 -41.66 8.02
N ASP A 478 -4.00 -40.33 7.97
CA ASP A 478 -4.18 -39.49 9.15
C ASP A 478 -5.61 -39.59 9.70
N PRO A 479 -5.80 -39.46 11.03
CA PRO A 479 -7.14 -39.38 11.61
C PRO A 479 -7.97 -38.27 10.93
N PRO A 480 -9.22 -38.52 10.52
CA PRO A 480 -10.02 -37.56 9.74
C PRO A 480 -10.16 -36.18 10.40
N LEU A 481 -10.27 -36.11 11.73
CA LEU A 481 -10.34 -34.84 12.46
C LEU A 481 -9.11 -33.94 12.23
N LEU A 482 -7.93 -34.54 12.08
CA LEU A 482 -6.70 -33.83 11.75
C LEU A 482 -6.60 -33.60 10.23
N ALA A 483 -6.81 -34.64 9.43
CA ALA A 483 -6.66 -34.61 7.97
C ALA A 483 -7.55 -33.55 7.28
N TYR A 484 -8.71 -33.26 7.87
CA TYR A 484 -9.71 -32.31 7.36
C TYR A 484 -10.03 -31.20 8.36
N ALA A 485 -9.07 -30.86 9.21
CA ALA A 485 -9.20 -29.79 10.20
C ALA A 485 -9.67 -28.46 9.59
N LEU A 486 -9.38 -28.20 8.30
CA LEU A 486 -9.92 -27.03 7.59
C LEU A 486 -11.45 -27.04 7.50
N CYS A 487 -12.03 -28.16 7.07
CA CYS A 487 -13.47 -28.33 6.87
C CYS A 487 -14.23 -28.18 8.19
N PHE A 488 -13.67 -28.75 9.25
CA PHE A 488 -14.29 -28.78 10.57
C PHE A 488 -14.23 -27.44 11.33
N LYS A 489 -13.68 -26.39 10.72
CA LYS A 489 -13.85 -25.01 11.22
C LYS A 489 -15.25 -24.46 10.97
N CYS A 490 -15.96 -24.99 9.98
CA CYS A 490 -17.31 -24.54 9.62
C CYS A 490 -18.34 -25.68 9.75
N HIS A 491 -17.94 -26.93 9.53
CA HIS A 491 -18.81 -28.10 9.59
C HIS A 491 -18.59 -28.88 10.88
N ALA A 492 -19.67 -29.30 11.55
CA ALA A 492 -19.56 -30.23 12.67
C ALA A 492 -19.06 -31.59 12.15
N SER A 493 -18.08 -32.19 12.82
CA SER A 493 -17.43 -33.41 12.33
C SER A 493 -18.25 -34.68 12.51
N ALA A 494 -19.03 -34.79 13.58
CA ALA A 494 -19.73 -36.02 13.95
C ALA A 494 -20.58 -36.64 12.82
N PRO A 495 -21.38 -35.87 12.05
CA PRO A 495 -22.22 -36.43 10.97
C PRO A 495 -21.45 -36.96 9.76
N TYR A 496 -20.15 -36.69 9.64
CA TYR A 496 -19.29 -37.16 8.55
C TYR A 496 -18.39 -38.31 8.99
N LEU A 497 -18.19 -38.49 10.30
CA LEU A 497 -17.30 -39.51 10.87
C LEU A 497 -18.06 -40.68 11.49
N ALA A 498 -19.38 -40.59 11.57
CA ALA A 498 -20.28 -41.70 11.91
C ALA A 498 -21.43 -41.74 10.89
N ASP A 499 -21.71 -42.93 10.35
CA ASP A 499 -22.77 -43.08 9.36
C ASP A 499 -24.15 -42.84 9.98
N VAL A 500 -24.94 -41.99 9.32
CA VAL A 500 -26.31 -41.65 9.72
C VAL A 500 -27.29 -42.47 8.86
N PRO A 501 -28.21 -43.24 9.47
CA PRO A 501 -29.22 -44.00 8.73
C PRO A 501 -30.00 -43.12 7.75
N GLY A 502 -30.17 -43.59 6.51
CA GLY A 502 -30.89 -42.86 5.46
C GLY A 502 -30.10 -41.70 4.84
N LYS A 503 -28.80 -41.56 5.13
CA LYS A 503 -27.89 -40.62 4.46
C LYS A 503 -26.72 -41.36 3.81
N PHE A 504 -25.95 -40.66 2.97
CA PHE A 504 -24.75 -41.21 2.34
C PHE A 504 -23.75 -41.68 3.42
N PRO A 505 -23.18 -42.90 3.30
CA PRO A 505 -22.32 -43.47 4.32
C PRO A 505 -20.90 -42.86 4.26
N HIS A 506 -20.75 -41.65 4.79
CA HIS A 506 -19.46 -40.94 4.79
C HIS A 506 -18.40 -41.65 5.64
N ALA A 507 -18.74 -42.25 6.78
CA ALA A 507 -17.77 -42.91 7.64
C ALA A 507 -17.18 -44.14 6.96
N LEU A 508 -17.99 -44.92 6.25
CA LEU A 508 -17.50 -46.02 5.41
C LEU A 508 -16.43 -45.54 4.42
N HIS A 509 -16.66 -44.42 3.74
CA HIS A 509 -15.72 -43.93 2.72
C HIS A 509 -14.49 -43.24 3.35
N VAL A 510 -14.71 -42.29 4.27
CA VAL A 510 -13.67 -41.40 4.80
C VAL A 510 -12.89 -42.04 5.94
N VAL A 511 -13.53 -42.86 6.78
CA VAL A 511 -12.90 -43.49 7.96
C VAL A 511 -12.43 -44.90 7.63
N THR A 512 -13.30 -45.75 7.10
CA THR A 512 -12.97 -47.15 6.83
C THR A 512 -12.12 -47.31 5.57
N ASN A 513 -12.56 -46.75 4.46
CA ASN A 513 -11.85 -46.85 3.17
C ASN A 513 -10.77 -45.77 3.00
N LYS A 514 -10.66 -44.82 3.93
CA LYS A 514 -9.63 -43.76 3.94
C LYS A 514 -9.62 -42.88 2.69
N GLU A 515 -10.78 -42.72 2.06
CA GLU A 515 -10.94 -41.88 0.88
C GLU A 515 -10.88 -40.39 1.25
N SER A 516 -10.19 -39.61 0.43
CA SER A 516 -10.15 -38.16 0.61
C SER A 516 -11.52 -37.53 0.37
N CYS A 517 -11.91 -36.53 1.18
CA CYS A 517 -13.06 -35.68 0.84
C CYS A 517 -12.92 -35.06 -0.57
N ALA A 518 -11.68 -34.79 -1.01
CA ALA A 518 -11.37 -34.27 -2.34
C ALA A 518 -11.73 -35.25 -3.47
N ALA A 519 -11.78 -36.56 -3.19
CA ALA A 519 -12.12 -37.60 -4.16
C ALA A 519 -13.47 -37.32 -4.83
N CYS A 520 -14.44 -36.82 -4.05
CA CYS A 520 -15.78 -36.49 -4.51
C CYS A 520 -16.02 -34.98 -4.62
N HIS A 521 -15.55 -34.20 -3.64
CA HIS A 521 -15.94 -32.79 -3.49
C HIS A 521 -14.87 -31.82 -3.98
N ASP A 522 -15.29 -30.84 -4.79
CA ASP A 522 -14.50 -29.63 -5.06
C ASP A 522 -14.80 -28.57 -4.00
N ALA A 523 -13.76 -28.14 -3.30
CA ALA A 523 -13.88 -27.18 -2.21
C ALA A 523 -14.31 -25.77 -2.66
N HIS A 524 -14.34 -25.46 -3.97
CA HIS A 524 -14.87 -24.19 -4.46
C HIS A 524 -16.32 -24.34 -4.97
N GLY A 525 -16.55 -25.27 -5.88
CA GLY A 525 -17.87 -25.49 -6.47
C GLY A 525 -17.88 -26.51 -7.59
N SER A 526 -19.09 -26.90 -8.00
CA SER A 526 -19.32 -27.79 -9.13
C SER A 526 -20.31 -27.16 -10.10
N ARG A 527 -19.88 -27.06 -11.35
CA ARG A 527 -20.68 -26.55 -12.48
C ARG A 527 -21.68 -27.57 -13.01
N GLN A 528 -21.56 -28.84 -12.61
CA GLN A 528 -22.33 -29.94 -13.19
C GLN A 528 -23.29 -30.59 -12.20
N TYR A 529 -22.93 -30.66 -10.91
CA TYR A 529 -23.66 -31.46 -9.93
C TYR A 529 -23.89 -30.72 -8.61
N PRO A 530 -24.98 -31.04 -7.88
CA PRO A 530 -25.19 -30.54 -6.53
C PRO A 530 -24.14 -31.09 -5.54
N HIS A 531 -24.17 -30.61 -4.30
CA HIS A 531 -23.32 -31.10 -3.19
C HIS A 531 -21.81 -31.05 -3.44
N LEU A 532 -21.36 -30.09 -4.25
CA LEU A 532 -19.95 -29.87 -4.61
C LEU A 532 -19.31 -31.05 -5.36
N ILE A 533 -20.12 -31.95 -5.94
CA ILE A 533 -19.60 -33.17 -6.58
C ILE A 533 -18.87 -32.83 -7.88
N ASN A 534 -17.57 -33.10 -7.90
CA ASN A 534 -16.69 -33.00 -9.07
C ASN A 534 -15.51 -33.94 -8.83
N PHE A 535 -15.64 -35.18 -9.31
CA PHE A 535 -14.72 -36.27 -8.98
C PHE A 535 -13.27 -35.93 -9.31
N MET A 536 -12.38 -36.23 -8.38
CA MET A 536 -10.93 -36.17 -8.57
C MET A 536 -10.49 -37.41 -9.35
N LEU A 537 -10.01 -37.19 -10.56
CA LEU A 537 -9.47 -38.25 -11.42
C LEU A 537 -8.09 -38.67 -10.95
N TYR A 538 -7.25 -37.67 -10.63
CA TYR A 538 -5.90 -37.88 -10.14
C TYR A 538 -5.62 -36.98 -8.94
N ASP A 539 -4.95 -37.56 -7.94
CA ASP A 539 -4.40 -36.78 -6.84
C ASP A 539 -3.23 -35.91 -7.31
N ARG A 540 -2.65 -35.14 -6.38
CA ARG A 540 -1.54 -34.23 -6.67
C ARG A 540 -0.25 -34.92 -7.13
N ASN A 541 -0.09 -36.22 -6.84
CA ASN A 541 1.08 -37.00 -7.24
C ASN A 541 0.84 -37.69 -8.60
N GLY A 542 -0.32 -37.47 -9.23
CA GLY A 542 -0.71 -38.13 -10.47
C GLY A 542 -1.25 -39.54 -10.26
N THR A 543 -1.59 -39.92 -9.03
CA THR A 543 -2.15 -41.24 -8.72
C THR A 543 -3.64 -41.26 -9.11
N PRO A 544 -4.11 -42.25 -9.89
CA PRO A 544 -5.53 -42.38 -10.22
C PRO A 544 -6.37 -42.57 -8.95
N VAL A 545 -7.47 -41.83 -8.80
CA VAL A 545 -8.38 -41.92 -7.64
C VAL A 545 -9.75 -42.43 -8.04
N VAL A 546 -10.40 -41.75 -8.99
CA VAL A 546 -11.69 -42.15 -9.54
C VAL A 546 -11.60 -42.26 -11.04
N THR A 547 -12.08 -43.38 -11.60
CA THR A 547 -12.18 -43.60 -13.05
C THR A 547 -13.62 -43.89 -13.46
N PRO A 548 -13.96 -43.79 -14.76
CA PRO A 548 -15.27 -44.24 -15.24
C PRO A 548 -15.54 -45.70 -14.88
N SER A 549 -16.80 -46.03 -14.67
CA SER A 549 -17.27 -47.38 -14.43
C SER A 549 -16.86 -48.33 -15.56
N THR A 550 -16.74 -49.63 -15.26
CA THR A 550 -16.13 -50.57 -16.21
C THR A 550 -17.07 -51.09 -17.28
N VAL A 551 -18.39 -51.05 -17.08
CA VAL A 551 -19.37 -51.59 -18.04
C VAL A 551 -19.99 -50.51 -18.92
N GLN A 552 -20.54 -49.45 -18.33
CA GLN A 552 -21.20 -48.35 -19.05
C GLN A 552 -20.24 -47.16 -19.30
N HIS A 553 -19.03 -47.18 -18.75
CA HIS A 553 -18.03 -46.12 -18.92
C HIS A 553 -18.53 -44.73 -18.50
N ARG A 554 -19.34 -44.68 -17.43
CA ARG A 554 -19.92 -43.46 -16.87
C ARG A 554 -19.11 -43.01 -15.66
N LEU A 555 -19.09 -41.70 -15.41
CA LEU A 555 -18.45 -41.10 -14.24
C LEU A 555 -19.38 -40.05 -13.65
N GLU A 556 -20.32 -40.44 -12.80
CA GLU A 556 -21.29 -39.53 -12.21
C GLU A 556 -21.96 -40.05 -10.95
N TYR A 557 -22.52 -39.12 -10.18
CA TYR A 557 -23.44 -39.40 -9.09
C TYR A 557 -24.78 -38.73 -9.39
N ASN A 558 -25.83 -39.53 -9.52
CA ASN A 558 -27.15 -39.03 -9.86
C ASN A 558 -28.21 -39.71 -8.98
N ASN A 559 -28.99 -38.93 -8.24
CA ASN A 559 -30.11 -39.40 -7.40
C ASN A 559 -29.77 -40.61 -6.52
N GLY A 560 -28.60 -40.57 -5.84
CA GLY A 560 -28.16 -41.66 -4.98
C GLY A 560 -27.42 -42.79 -5.70
N GLN A 561 -27.33 -42.78 -7.03
CA GLN A 561 -26.64 -43.80 -7.81
C GLN A 561 -25.25 -43.34 -8.22
N CYS A 562 -24.22 -44.13 -7.90
CA CYS A 562 -22.86 -43.95 -8.39
C CYS A 562 -22.62 -44.78 -9.65
N TYR A 563 -22.02 -44.15 -10.65
CA TYR A 563 -21.40 -44.78 -11.81
C TYR A 563 -19.93 -44.37 -11.84
N LEU A 564 -19.04 -45.20 -11.29
CA LEU A 564 -17.59 -44.95 -11.22
C LEU A 564 -16.84 -46.19 -10.75
N MET A 565 -15.52 -46.20 -10.94
CA MET A 565 -14.59 -47.12 -10.29
C MET A 565 -13.75 -46.33 -9.28
N CYS A 566 -13.69 -46.81 -8.04
CA CYS A 566 -12.94 -46.20 -6.92
C CYS A 566 -12.58 -47.29 -5.90
N HIS A 567 -11.47 -47.17 -5.16
CA HIS A 567 -10.95 -48.20 -4.21
C HIS A 567 -10.96 -49.65 -4.76
N GLY A 568 -10.77 -49.82 -6.07
CA GLY A 568 -10.80 -51.13 -6.72
C GLY A 568 -12.21 -51.76 -6.83
N VAL A 569 -13.26 -51.01 -6.54
CA VAL A 569 -14.67 -51.44 -6.63
C VAL A 569 -15.38 -50.69 -7.75
N ASN A 570 -16.04 -51.44 -8.65
CA ASN A 570 -16.92 -50.87 -9.66
C ASN A 570 -18.30 -50.57 -9.06
N HIS A 571 -18.71 -49.30 -9.09
CA HIS A 571 -20.03 -48.84 -8.64
C HIS A 571 -20.89 -48.61 -9.87
N GLU A 572 -21.81 -49.52 -10.18
CA GLU A 572 -22.55 -49.49 -11.46
C GLU A 572 -23.87 -50.30 -11.50
N PRO A 573 -25.02 -49.69 -11.11
CA PRO A 573 -25.10 -48.59 -10.17
C PRO A 573 -25.03 -49.11 -8.73
N SER A 574 -24.09 -48.60 -7.95
CA SER A 574 -24.23 -48.69 -6.49
C SER A 574 -25.25 -47.65 -6.04
N THR A 575 -26.25 -48.07 -5.26
CA THR A 575 -27.33 -47.19 -4.78
C THR A 575 -27.10 -46.82 -3.32
N TYR A 576 -27.17 -45.52 -3.03
CA TYR A 576 -26.99 -44.92 -1.72
C TYR A 576 -28.21 -44.07 -1.36
N PRO A 577 -28.53 -43.94 -0.07
CA PRO A 577 -29.56 -43.01 0.37
C PRO A 577 -29.27 -41.58 -0.11
N TYR A 578 -30.24 -40.97 -0.77
CA TYR A 578 -30.16 -39.59 -1.25
C TYR A 578 -30.89 -38.65 -0.26
N PRO A 579 -30.32 -37.49 0.10
CA PRO A 579 -30.87 -36.63 1.14
C PRO A 579 -32.29 -36.11 0.91
#